data_AF-A0A645F605-F1
#
_entry.id   AF-A0A645F605-F1
#
_cell.length_a   1.000
_cell.length_b   1.000
_cell.length_c   1.000
_cell.angle_alpha   90.00
_cell.angle_beta   90.00
_cell.angle_gamma   90.00
#
_symmetry.space_group_name_H-M   'P 1'
#
loop_
_entity.id
_entity.type
_entity.pdbx_description
1 polymer ?
#
loop_
_entity_poly.entity_id
_entity_poly.type
_entity_poly.pdbx_seq_one_letter_code
_entity_poly.pdbx_strand_id
1 'polypeptide(L)'
;MVFDTIGADNLINSFKAAKVEGLVLTTNSRVALDLTLVHHKSLTLKTIFIVLPILTRTDRSEMGNILNEMKKMIEAGNLTIYRDKTEFNFSEIINAHKYYEAGGTTAKIALINDLI
;
A
#
# COMPACT_ATOMS: atom_id res chain seq x y z
N MET A 1 5.13 -15.86 3.43
CA MET A 1 4.47 -14.61 3.83
C MET A 1 3.68 -14.12 2.63
N VAL A 2 2.47 -13.62 2.82
CA VAL A 2 1.60 -13.09 1.76
C VAL A 2 1.38 -11.61 2.01
N PHE A 3 1.53 -10.77 0.98
CA PHE A 3 1.17 -9.35 1.00
C PHE A 3 -0.09 -9.15 0.16
N ASP A 4 -1.16 -8.67 0.78
CA ASP A 4 -2.46 -8.47 0.14
C ASP A 4 -2.84 -6.99 0.14
N THR A 5 -2.74 -6.36 -1.04
CA THR A 5 -3.13 -4.97 -1.27
C THR A 5 -4.56 -4.83 -1.81
N ILE A 6 -5.23 -5.93 -2.16
CA ILE A 6 -6.61 -5.95 -2.65
C ILE A 6 -7.55 -5.93 -1.44
N GLY A 7 -7.33 -6.87 -0.52
CA GLY A 7 -8.11 -7.00 0.70
C GLY A 7 -9.54 -7.46 0.48
N ALA A 8 -10.44 -7.09 1.40
CA ALA A 8 -11.85 -7.50 1.37
C ALA A 8 -11.98 -9.04 1.18
N ASP A 9 -12.90 -9.51 0.34
CA ASP A 9 -13.14 -10.93 0.08
C ASP A 9 -11.91 -11.67 -0.50
N ASN A 10 -10.96 -10.94 -1.11
CA ASN A 10 -9.73 -11.53 -1.61
C ASN A 10 -8.85 -12.12 -0.49
N LEU A 11 -9.03 -11.70 0.76
CA LEU A 11 -8.29 -12.24 1.89
C LEU A 11 -8.45 -13.76 2.04
N ILE A 12 -9.58 -14.33 1.61
CA ILE A 12 -9.76 -15.79 1.59
C ILE A 12 -8.74 -16.47 0.67
N ASN A 13 -8.45 -15.87 -0.49
CA ASN A 13 -7.41 -16.38 -1.39
C ASN A 13 -6.03 -16.26 -0.75
N SER A 14 -5.78 -15.16 -0.04
CA SER A 14 -4.54 -14.96 0.72
C SER A 14 -4.36 -15.99 1.84
N PHE A 15 -5.42 -16.35 2.58
CA PHE A 15 -5.38 -17.41 3.59
C PHE A 15 -5.14 -18.80 2.97
N LYS A 16 -5.72 -19.06 1.80
CA LYS A 16 -5.47 -20.30 1.04
C LYS A 16 -4.01 -20.38 0.57
N ALA A 17 -3.43 -19.29 0.08
CA ALA A 17 -2.06 -19.22 -0.41
C ALA A 17 -1.00 -19.28 0.71
N ALA A 18 -1.34 -18.83 1.93
CA ALA A 18 -0.42 -18.90 3.05
C ALA A 18 -0.14 -20.35 3.50
N LYS A 19 1.13 -20.64 3.81
CA LYS A 19 1.54 -21.89 4.47
C LYS A 19 0.97 -21.99 5.90
N VAL A 20 0.94 -23.19 6.47
CA VAL A 20 0.67 -23.39 7.91
C VAL A 20 1.67 -22.56 8.73
N GLU A 21 1.19 -21.93 9.80
CA GLU A 21 1.88 -20.95 10.63
C GLU A 21 2.40 -19.74 9.84
N GLY A 22 1.73 -19.44 8.72
CA GLY A 22 2.11 -18.37 7.81
C GLY A 22 1.64 -16.98 8.27
N LEU A 23 2.34 -15.95 7.79
CA LEU A 23 1.99 -14.54 7.96
C LEU A 23 1.30 -14.00 6.71
N VAL A 24 0.13 -13.38 6.90
CA VAL A 24 -0.61 -12.59 5.91
C VAL A 24 -0.63 -11.13 6.35
N LEU A 25 -0.11 -10.24 5.52
CA LEU A 25 -0.08 -8.79 5.71
C LEU A 25 -1.09 -8.16 4.77
N THR A 26 -1.99 -7.30 5.26
CA THR A 26 -2.95 -6.60 4.40
C THR A 26 -3.10 -5.13 4.74
N THR A 27 -3.33 -4.30 3.72
CA THR A 27 -3.68 -2.88 3.88
C THR A 27 -5.19 -2.61 3.87
N ASN A 28 -6.02 -3.63 3.62
CA ASN A 28 -7.47 -3.49 3.54
C ASN A 28 -8.23 -4.70 4.11
N SER A 29 -8.64 -4.61 5.38
CA SER A 29 -9.38 -5.67 6.08
C SER A 29 -10.76 -5.24 6.57
N ARG A 30 -11.37 -4.20 5.97
CA ARG A 30 -12.67 -3.66 6.38
C ARG A 30 -13.80 -4.49 5.78
N VAL A 31 -13.95 -5.73 6.26
CA VAL A 31 -14.88 -6.73 5.73
C VAL A 31 -15.25 -7.75 6.80
N ALA A 32 -16.43 -8.35 6.71
CA ALA A 32 -16.81 -9.51 7.51
C ALA A 32 -16.39 -10.80 6.79
N LEU A 33 -15.61 -11.66 7.44
CA LEU A 33 -15.04 -12.86 6.83
C LEU A 33 -15.10 -14.07 7.77
N ASP A 34 -15.19 -15.25 7.18
CA ASP A 34 -14.95 -16.52 7.86
C ASP A 34 -13.45 -16.73 8.10
N LEU A 35 -13.05 -16.86 9.36
CA LEU A 35 -11.66 -17.04 9.79
C LEU A 35 -11.27 -18.51 9.99
N THR A 36 -12.10 -19.47 9.57
CA THR A 36 -11.82 -20.91 9.67
C THR A 36 -10.44 -21.28 9.13
N LEU A 37 -10.04 -20.74 7.97
CA LEU A 37 -8.72 -20.99 7.40
C LEU A 37 -7.57 -20.38 8.21
N VAL A 38 -7.79 -19.23 8.85
CA VAL A 38 -6.81 -18.61 9.73
C VAL A 38 -6.55 -19.53 10.92
N HIS A 39 -7.61 -20.03 11.55
CA HIS A 39 -7.49 -20.96 12.68
C HIS A 39 -6.88 -22.30 12.27
N HIS A 40 -7.40 -22.95 11.23
CA HIS A 40 -6.94 -24.28 10.78
C HIS A 40 -5.46 -24.32 10.40
N LYS A 41 -4.93 -23.20 9.89
CA LYS A 41 -3.53 -23.10 9.51
C LYS A 41 -2.68 -22.37 10.55
N SER A 42 -3.23 -21.98 11.70
CA SER A 42 -2.53 -21.14 12.69
C SER A 42 -1.90 -19.89 12.07
N LEU A 43 -2.62 -19.20 11.17
CA LEU A 43 -2.08 -18.03 10.47
C LEU A 43 -2.03 -16.81 11.39
N THR A 44 -1.00 -15.98 11.20
CA THR A 44 -1.00 -14.61 11.69
C THR A 44 -1.55 -13.69 10.61
N LEU A 45 -2.63 -12.95 10.94
CA LEU A 45 -3.15 -11.87 10.11
C LEU A 45 -2.72 -10.53 10.72
N LYS A 46 -1.92 -9.75 9.98
CA LYS A 46 -1.49 -8.40 10.40
C LYS A 46 -2.02 -7.34 9.44
N THR A 47 -2.80 -6.42 10.00
CA THR A 47 -3.37 -5.28 9.29
C THR A 47 -2.43 -4.09 9.35
N ILE A 48 -2.06 -3.53 8.20
CA ILE A 48 -1.14 -2.39 8.07
C ILE A 48 -1.97 -1.15 7.72
N PHE A 49 -2.09 -0.22 8.67
CA PHE A 49 -2.78 1.04 8.45
C PHE A 49 -1.83 2.23 8.67
N ILE A 50 -1.02 2.52 7.65
CA ILE A 50 0.03 3.57 7.70
C ILE A 50 -0.52 4.99 7.96
N VAL A 51 -1.83 5.19 7.77
CA VAL A 51 -2.50 6.46 8.01
C VAL A 51 -2.76 6.69 9.51
N LEU A 52 -2.81 5.63 10.33
CA LEU A 52 -3.12 5.75 11.76
C LEU A 52 -2.17 6.68 12.52
N PRO A 53 -0.82 6.55 12.42
CA PRO A 53 0.12 7.46 13.07
C PRO A 53 -0.04 8.94 12.66
N ILE A 54 -0.54 9.19 11.45
CA ILE A 54 -0.78 10.54 10.94
C ILE A 54 -2.03 11.14 11.62
N LEU A 55 -3.11 10.36 11.72
CA LEU A 55 -4.37 10.78 12.33
C LEU A 55 -4.25 10.97 13.83
N THR A 56 -3.59 10.04 14.52
CA THR A 56 -3.43 10.06 15.99
C THR A 56 -2.28 10.95 16.44
N ARG A 57 -1.40 11.35 15.51
CA ARG A 57 -0.14 12.06 15.79
C ARG A 57 0.81 11.31 16.72
N THR A 58 0.61 10.00 16.92
CA THR A 58 1.50 9.13 17.67
C THR A 58 2.50 8.46 16.72
N ASP A 59 3.69 8.11 17.21
CA ASP A 59 4.69 7.31 16.47
C ASP A 59 5.11 7.85 15.09
N ARG A 60 4.97 9.16 14.85
CA ARG A 60 5.38 9.80 13.58
C ARG A 60 6.88 9.71 13.31
N SER A 61 7.70 9.63 14.35
CA SER A 61 9.16 9.47 14.22
C SER A 61 9.52 8.21 13.46
N GLU A 62 8.78 7.12 13.68
CA GLU A 62 9.03 5.84 13.01
C GLU A 62 8.79 5.94 11.50
N MET A 63 7.75 6.67 11.08
CA MET A 63 7.53 6.95 9.65
C MET A 63 8.71 7.73 9.06
N GLY A 64 9.24 8.70 9.80
CA GLY A 64 10.44 9.45 9.39
C GLY A 64 11.67 8.55 9.22
N ASN A 65 11.88 7.60 10.15
CA ASN A 65 12.96 6.61 10.05
C ASN A 65 12.82 5.74 8.80
N ILE A 66 11.62 5.21 8.54
CA ILE A 66 11.33 4.39 7.35
C ILE A 66 11.61 5.17 6.07
N LEU A 67 11.13 6.42 5.97
CA LEU A 67 11.35 7.27 4.80
C LEU A 67 12.83 7.60 4.60
N ASN A 68 13.60 7.79 5.68
CA ASN A 68 15.05 8.01 5.61
C ASN A 68 15.80 6.78 5.10
N GLU A 69 15.42 5.57 5.54
CA GLU A 69 16.01 4.33 5.00
C GLU A 69 15.65 4.13 3.52
N MET A 70 14.39 4.38 3.14
CA MET A 70 13.98 4.33 1.73
C MET A 70 14.77 5.33 0.87
N LYS A 71 15.00 6.55 1.37
CA LYS A 71 15.83 7.56 0.69
C LYS A 71 17.24 7.02 0.43
N LYS A 72 17.91 6.46 1.44
CA LYS A 72 19.26 5.87 1.27
C LYS A 72 19.27 4.77 0.21
N MET A 73 18.25 3.91 0.20
CA MET A 73 18.13 2.85 -0.80
C MET A 73 17.92 3.41 -2.21
N ILE A 74 17.15 4.49 -2.35
CA ILE A 74 16.94 5.17 -3.64
C ILE A 74 18.23 5.81 -4.13
N GLU A 75 18.94 6.54 -3.28
CA GLU A 75 20.21 7.20 -3.61
C GLU A 75 21.30 6.18 -3.99
N ALA A 76 21.28 4.99 -3.37
CA ALA A 76 22.17 3.88 -3.70
C ALA A 76 21.75 3.10 -4.96
N GLY A 77 20.60 3.41 -5.57
CA GLY A 77 20.06 2.69 -6.73
C GLY A 77 19.42 1.32 -6.41
N ASN A 78 19.27 0.98 -5.13
CA ASN A 78 18.68 -0.28 -4.67
C ASN A 78 17.14 -0.26 -4.66
N LEU A 79 16.53 0.92 -4.75
CA LEU A 79 15.10 1.10 -4.82
C LEU A 79 14.76 2.14 -5.89
N THR A 80 13.88 1.80 -6.82
CA THR A 80 13.38 2.74 -7.84
C THR A 80 11.89 2.91 -7.69
N ILE A 81 11.42 4.15 -7.69
CA ILE A 81 9.98 4.44 -7.69
C ILE A 81 9.45 4.11 -9.09
N TYR A 82 8.50 3.17 -9.16
CA TYR A 82 7.79 2.86 -10.39
C TYR A 82 6.78 3.99 -10.68
N ARG A 83 7.29 5.04 -11.32
CA ARG A 83 6.57 6.27 -11.64
C ARG A 83 6.14 6.27 -13.10
N ASP A 84 4.95 6.82 -13.36
CA ASP A 84 4.55 7.14 -14.72
C ASP A 84 5.41 8.27 -15.29
N LYS A 85 5.63 8.27 -16.61
CA LYS A 85 6.37 9.36 -17.28
C LYS A 85 5.52 10.61 -17.47
N THR A 86 4.19 10.45 -17.46
CA THR A 86 3.23 11.54 -17.52
C THR A 86 3.17 12.22 -16.16
N GLU A 87 3.34 13.53 -16.19
CA GLU A 87 3.18 14.40 -15.03
C GLU A 87 1.97 15.29 -15.28
N PHE A 88 1.23 15.61 -14.22
CA PHE A 88 0.13 16.57 -14.25
C PHE A 88 0.40 17.65 -13.21
N ASN A 89 -0.08 18.86 -13.46
CA ASN A 89 -0.06 19.90 -12.44
C ASN A 89 -1.22 19.73 -11.44
N PHE A 90 -1.17 20.43 -10.31
CA PHE A 90 -2.26 20.42 -9.32
C PHE A 90 -3.56 20.96 -9.93
N SER A 91 -3.47 22.00 -10.76
CA SER A 91 -4.61 22.50 -11.54
C SER A 91 -5.23 21.48 -12.50
N GLU A 92 -4.51 20.40 -12.83
CA GLU A 92 -4.92 19.36 -13.77
C GLU A 92 -5.37 18.07 -13.07
N ILE A 93 -5.66 18.11 -11.77
CA ILE A 93 -6.05 16.94 -10.95
C ILE A 93 -7.17 16.11 -11.60
N ILE A 94 -8.16 16.76 -12.23
CA ILE A 94 -9.26 16.07 -12.92
C ILE A 94 -8.73 15.22 -14.09
N ASN A 95 -7.76 15.72 -14.85
CA ASN A 95 -7.16 14.99 -15.96
C ASN A 95 -6.32 13.81 -15.46
N ALA A 96 -5.58 13.99 -14.37
CA ALA A 96 -4.81 12.92 -13.74
C ALA A 96 -5.71 11.76 -13.29
N HIS A 97 -6.86 12.05 -12.66
CA HIS A 97 -7.84 11.04 -12.26
C HIS A 97 -8.45 10.32 -13.47
N LYS A 98 -8.89 11.06 -14.49
CA LYS A 98 -9.43 10.45 -15.72
C LYS A 98 -8.43 9.54 -16.41
N TYR A 99 -7.17 9.96 -16.50
CA TYR A 99 -6.10 9.16 -17.07
C TYR A 99 -5.88 7.85 -16.30
N TYR A 100 -5.85 7.91 -14.97
CA TYR A 100 -5.72 6.73 -14.13
C TYR A 100 -6.92 5.78 -14.24
N GLU A 101 -8.14 6.31 -14.13
CA GLU A 101 -9.39 5.52 -14.19
C GLU A 101 -9.62 4.88 -15.56
N ALA A 102 -9.16 5.51 -16.63
CA ALA A 102 -9.15 4.94 -17.97
C ALA A 102 -8.10 3.82 -18.17
N GLY A 103 -7.33 3.47 -17.13
CA GLY A 103 -6.28 2.47 -17.20
C GLY A 103 -5.02 2.97 -17.89
N GLY A 104 -4.82 4.29 -17.97
CA GLY A 104 -3.67 4.90 -18.65
C GLY A 104 -2.32 4.50 -18.07
N THR A 105 -2.28 4.11 -16.79
CA THR A 105 -1.08 3.59 -16.13
C THR A 105 -1.38 2.70 -14.94
N THR A 106 -0.44 1.81 -14.62
CA THR A 106 -0.37 1.08 -13.34
C THR A 106 0.74 1.64 -12.42
N ALA A 107 1.49 2.62 -12.89
CA ALA A 107 2.57 3.27 -12.15
C ALA A 107 2.05 4.44 -11.30
N LYS A 108 2.93 5.00 -10.46
CA LYS A 108 2.59 6.19 -9.66
C LYS A 108 2.58 7.45 -10.53
N ILE A 109 1.43 8.10 -10.64
CA ILE A 109 1.32 9.45 -11.20
C ILE A 109 1.79 10.44 -10.14
N ALA A 110 2.56 11.44 -10.56
CA ALA A 110 2.98 12.53 -9.71
C ALA A 110 2.28 13.81 -10.14
N LEU A 111 1.97 14.64 -9.15
CA LEU A 111 1.40 15.96 -9.35
C LEU A 111 2.45 17.00 -9.01
N ILE A 112 2.62 17.99 -9.89
CA ILE A 112 3.54 19.10 -9.71
C ILE A 112 2.74 20.32 -9.23
N ASN A 113 3.20 20.95 -8.15
CA ASN A 113 2.49 22.11 -7.61
C ASN A 113 2.71 23.34 -8.50
N ASP A 114 1.64 23.80 -9.14
CA ASP A 114 1.55 25.07 -9.87
C ASP A 114 0.64 26.10 -9.17
N LEU A 115 0.16 25.75 -7.97
CA LEU A 115 -0.66 26.60 -7.12
C LEU A 115 0.21 27.30 -6.07
N ILE A 116 -0.15 28.53 -5.74
CA ILE A 116 0.56 29.43 -4.82
C ILE A 116 0.36 28.99 -3.36
#